data_AF-A0ABD2U3Y7-F1
#
_entry.id   AF-A0ABD2U3Y7-F1
#
_cell.length_a   1.000
_cell.length_b   1.000
_cell.length_c   1.000
_cell.angle_alpha   90.00
_cell.angle_beta   90.00
_cell.angle_gamma   90.00
#
_symmetry.space_group_name_H-M   'P 1'
#
loop_
_entity.id
_entity.type
_entity.pdbx_description
1 polymer ?
#
loop_
_entity_poly.entity_id
_entity_poly.type
_entity_poly.pdbx_seq_one_letter_code
_entity_poly.pdbx_strand_id
1 'polypeptide(L)'
;MRKMLPNFLKPEALQRYIGIMDHIAQKYFQSWENQEEVLVFPLAKRYTFWLACRLFVSVEDPNHVAKLADPFDVLASGLISIPINLPGTPFNRAIKASNFIRKELVAIIKQRKIDLTEGKASDSQDILSHMLLTSDENGKFMHELDIADKILGLLIGGHDTASSACTFIVKYLAELPDIYDGVY
;
A
#
# COMPACT_ATOMS: atom_id res chain seq x y z
N MET A 1 16.65 -3.48 2.75
CA MET A 1 15.35 -3.16 3.40
C MET A 1 15.55 -2.58 4.80
N ARG A 2 16.20 -3.29 5.75
CA ARG A 2 16.40 -2.80 7.13
C ARG A 2 17.15 -1.45 7.26
N LYS A 3 18.06 -1.12 6.32
CA LYS A 3 18.74 0.19 6.26
C LYS A 3 17.96 1.29 5.53
N MET A 4 16.97 0.93 4.71
CA MET A 4 16.19 1.88 3.89
C MET A 4 14.89 2.32 4.56
N LEU A 5 14.19 1.38 5.22
CA LEU A 5 12.95 1.63 5.95
C LEU A 5 13.05 2.81 6.94
N PRO A 6 14.13 2.95 7.73
CA PRO A 6 14.27 4.07 8.65
C PRO A 6 14.29 5.43 7.96
N ASN A 7 14.77 5.55 6.71
CA ASN A 7 14.77 6.81 5.96
C ASN A 7 13.38 7.21 5.46
N PHE A 8 12.54 6.21 5.15
CA PHE A 8 11.16 6.42 4.72
C PHE A 8 10.22 6.73 5.91
N LEU A 9 10.52 6.21 7.09
CA LEU A 9 9.72 6.41 8.29
C LEU A 9 10.27 7.53 9.20
N LYS A 10 11.19 8.37 8.69
CA LYS A 10 11.68 9.53 9.47
C LYS A 10 10.57 10.57 9.65
N PRO A 11 10.63 11.38 10.72
CA PRO A 11 9.64 12.43 10.96
C PRO A 11 9.39 13.33 9.75
N GLU A 12 10.43 13.74 9.02
CA GLU A 12 10.32 14.63 7.85
C GLU A 12 9.62 13.95 6.67
N ALA A 13 9.77 12.64 6.54
CA ALA A 13 9.06 11.85 5.54
C ALA A 13 7.59 11.67 5.94
N LEU A 14 7.32 11.35 7.20
CA LEU A 14 5.95 11.20 7.73
C LEU A 14 5.15 12.50 7.63
N GLN A 15 5.76 13.66 7.89
CA GLN A 15 5.11 14.97 7.73
C GLN A 15 4.62 15.20 6.30
N ARG A 16 5.37 14.74 5.29
CA ARG A 16 4.94 14.83 3.88
C ARG A 16 3.76 13.92 3.57
N TYR A 17 3.61 12.80 4.29
CA TYR A 17 2.50 11.88 4.09
C TYR A 17 1.18 12.41 4.62
N ILE A 18 1.20 13.32 5.60
CA ILE A 18 -0.02 13.90 6.18
C ILE A 18 -0.92 14.51 5.09
N GLY A 19 -0.36 15.36 4.21
CA GLY A 19 -1.13 15.98 3.14
C GLY A 19 -1.70 14.97 2.12
N ILE A 20 -0.97 13.88 1.86
CA ILE A 20 -1.43 12.80 0.97
C ILE A 20 -2.55 12.00 1.64
N MET A 21 -2.36 11.66 2.92
CA MET A 21 -3.34 10.93 3.73
C MET A 21 -4.65 11.69 3.84
N ASP A 22 -4.59 12.99 4.11
CA ASP A 22 -5.75 13.88 4.20
C ASP A 22 -6.47 13.96 2.84
N HIS A 23 -5.76 14.25 1.75
CA HIS A 23 -6.37 14.33 0.41
C HIS A 23 -7.10 13.03 0.01
N ILE A 24 -6.50 11.87 0.27
CA ILE A 24 -7.14 10.58 -0.02
C ILE A 24 -8.33 10.34 0.93
N ALA A 25 -8.22 10.71 2.20
CA ALA A 25 -9.32 10.57 3.16
C ALA A 25 -10.52 11.41 2.77
N GLN A 26 -10.32 12.68 2.40
CA GLN A 26 -11.37 13.58 1.92
C GLN A 26 -12.11 13.00 0.70
N LYS A 27 -11.37 12.49 -0.29
CA LYS A 27 -11.98 11.79 -1.45
C LYS A 27 -12.78 10.55 -1.04
N TYR A 28 -12.33 9.84 -0.02
CA TYR A 28 -13.04 8.68 0.50
C TYR A 28 -14.33 9.07 1.21
N PHE A 29 -14.31 10.12 2.04
CA PHE A 29 -15.50 10.61 2.73
C PHE A 29 -16.56 11.15 1.77
N GLN A 30 -16.16 11.77 0.65
CA GLN A 30 -17.10 12.16 -0.41
C GLN A 30 -17.90 10.98 -0.96
N SER A 31 -17.31 9.77 -1.00
CA SER A 31 -18.05 8.57 -1.45
C SER A 31 -19.11 8.09 -0.46
N TRP A 32 -19.10 8.63 0.77
CA TRP A 32 -20.07 8.31 1.82
C TRP A 32 -21.22 9.31 1.84
N GLU A 33 -21.04 10.49 1.23
CA GLU A 33 -22.10 11.49 1.13
C GLU A 33 -23.33 10.86 0.46
N ASN A 34 -24.48 10.95 1.14
CA ASN A 34 -25.77 10.36 0.75
C ASN A 34 -25.94 8.85 0.99
N GLN A 35 -25.09 8.21 1.80
CA GLN A 35 -25.34 6.85 2.30
C GLN A 35 -25.97 6.93 3.71
N GLU A 36 -27.09 6.23 3.93
CA GLU A 36 -27.69 6.10 5.27
C GLU A 36 -26.85 5.19 6.18
N GLU A 37 -26.24 4.17 5.59
CA GLU A 37 -25.39 3.20 6.29
C GLU A 37 -24.14 2.89 5.46
N VAL A 38 -23.04 2.62 6.15
CA VAL A 38 -21.77 2.22 5.51
C VAL A 38 -21.12 1.06 6.24
N LEU A 39 -20.45 0.19 5.48
CA LEU A 39 -19.63 -0.88 6.03
C LEU A 39 -18.19 -0.39 6.21
N VAL A 40 -17.81 -0.12 7.45
CA VAL A 40 -16.50 0.49 7.78
C VAL A 40 -15.32 -0.36 7.34
N PHE A 41 -15.34 -1.68 7.59
CA PHE A 41 -14.19 -2.54 7.28
C PHE A 41 -13.83 -2.58 5.78
N PRO A 42 -14.78 -2.83 4.84
CA PRO A 42 -14.51 -2.70 3.42
C PRO A 42 -13.97 -1.32 3.01
N LEU A 43 -14.48 -0.24 3.60
CA LEU A 43 -14.03 1.11 3.31
C LEU A 43 -12.60 1.35 3.80
N ALA A 44 -12.30 0.95 5.03
CA ALA A 44 -10.96 1.05 5.62
C ALA A 44 -9.94 0.23 4.82
N LYS A 45 -10.29 -0.98 4.36
CA LYS A 45 -9.44 -1.76 3.45
C LYS A 45 -9.13 -0.97 2.19
N ARG A 46 -10.15 -0.55 1.44
CA ARG A 46 -9.91 0.14 0.18
C ARG A 46 -9.14 1.46 0.34
N TYR A 47 -9.45 2.23 1.39
CA TYR A 47 -8.72 3.46 1.75
C TYR A 47 -7.23 3.18 2.00
N THR A 48 -6.91 2.24 2.89
CA THR A 48 -5.52 1.92 3.25
C THR A 48 -4.75 1.30 2.09
N PHE A 49 -5.41 0.52 1.22
CA PHE A 49 -4.77 -0.01 0.01
C PHE A 49 -4.40 1.10 -0.96
N TRP A 50 -5.33 2.03 -1.22
CA TRP A 50 -5.07 3.17 -2.09
C TRP A 50 -3.94 4.04 -1.54
N LEU A 51 -3.98 4.32 -0.24
CA LEU A 51 -2.93 5.08 0.44
C LEU A 51 -1.56 4.38 0.29
N ALA A 52 -1.48 3.07 0.48
CA ALA A 52 -0.24 2.31 0.31
C ALA A 52 0.28 2.36 -1.14
N CYS A 53 -0.60 2.19 -2.14
CA CYS A 53 -0.25 2.36 -3.55
C CYS A 53 0.28 3.77 -3.85
N ARG A 54 -0.34 4.81 -3.29
CA ARG A 54 0.13 6.17 -3.48
C ARG A 54 1.48 6.41 -2.81
N LEU A 55 1.63 6.07 -1.54
CA LEU A 55 2.85 6.34 -0.78
C LEU A 55 4.06 5.54 -1.26
N PHE A 56 3.86 4.32 -1.76
CA PHE A 56 4.96 3.43 -2.11
C PHE A 56 5.36 3.49 -3.58
N VAL A 57 4.40 3.71 -4.49
CA VAL A 57 4.64 3.67 -5.94
C VAL A 57 4.00 4.82 -6.73
N SER A 58 3.42 5.81 -6.05
CA SER A 58 2.71 6.95 -6.67
C SER A 58 1.63 6.58 -7.67
N VAL A 59 0.98 5.43 -7.47
CA VAL A 59 -0.19 5.04 -8.26
C VAL A 59 -1.44 5.64 -7.60
N GLU A 60 -2.07 6.59 -8.29
CA GLU A 60 -3.32 7.22 -7.85
C GLU A 60 -4.55 6.84 -8.68
N ASP A 61 -4.36 6.44 -9.94
CA ASP A 61 -5.45 6.11 -10.84
C ASP A 61 -6.32 4.98 -10.27
N PRO A 62 -7.63 5.21 -10.02
CA PRO A 62 -8.49 4.22 -9.38
C PRO A 62 -8.56 2.89 -10.12
N ASN A 63 -8.46 2.89 -11.46
CA ASN A 63 -8.51 1.65 -12.25
C ASN A 63 -7.22 0.84 -12.05
N HIS A 64 -6.07 1.50 -12.00
CA HIS A 64 -4.80 0.87 -11.72
C HIS A 64 -4.72 0.34 -10.28
N VAL A 65 -5.22 1.10 -9.30
CA VAL A 65 -5.34 0.63 -7.90
C VAL A 65 -6.24 -0.60 -7.83
N ALA A 66 -7.42 -0.57 -8.46
CA ALA A 66 -8.34 -1.71 -8.49
C ALA A 66 -7.72 -2.96 -9.12
N LYS A 67 -6.93 -2.80 -10.20
CA LYS A 67 -6.20 -3.90 -10.86
C LYS A 67 -5.24 -4.63 -9.91
N LEU A 68 -4.70 -3.93 -8.91
CA LEU A 68 -3.82 -4.51 -7.90
C LEU A 68 -4.59 -5.04 -6.68
N ALA A 69 -5.74 -4.44 -6.35
CA ALA A 69 -6.50 -4.76 -5.15
C ALA A 69 -7.05 -6.19 -5.14
N ASP A 70 -7.75 -6.63 -6.20
CA ASP A 70 -8.38 -7.96 -6.20
C ASP A 70 -7.35 -9.10 -6.12
N PRO A 71 -6.25 -9.10 -6.90
CA PRO A 71 -5.19 -10.08 -6.71
C PRO A 71 -4.55 -10.01 -5.32
N PHE A 72 -4.47 -8.81 -4.75
CA PHE A 72 -3.87 -8.62 -3.43
C PHE A 72 -4.70 -9.26 -2.32
N ASP A 73 -6.03 -9.17 -2.36
CA ASP A 73 -6.91 -9.85 -1.41
C ASP A 73 -6.76 -11.39 -1.48
N VAL A 74 -6.59 -11.93 -2.68
CA VAL A 74 -6.30 -13.36 -2.89
C VAL A 74 -4.94 -13.74 -2.31
N LEU A 75 -3.94 -12.89 -2.49
CA LEU A 75 -2.61 -13.08 -1.91
C LEU A 75 -2.67 -13.07 -0.39
N ALA A 76 -3.24 -12.02 0.22
CA ALA A 76 -3.33 -11.86 1.67
C ALA A 76 -4.03 -13.05 2.33
N SER A 77 -5.14 -13.50 1.75
CA SER A 77 -5.88 -14.67 2.23
C SER A 77 -5.07 -15.98 2.19
N GLY A 78 -4.17 -16.13 1.22
CA GLY A 78 -3.32 -17.33 1.13
C GLY A 78 -2.05 -17.28 1.98
N LEU A 79 -1.61 -16.10 2.45
CA LEU A 79 -0.43 -15.97 3.32
C LEU A 79 -0.59 -16.70 4.66
N ILE A 80 -1.80 -16.69 5.22
CA ILE A 80 -2.14 -17.34 6.49
C ILE A 80 -2.75 -18.74 6.30
N SER A 81 -2.75 -19.25 5.06
CA SER A 81 -3.33 -20.55 4.74
C SER A 81 -2.33 -21.69 4.94
N ILE A 82 -2.84 -22.93 4.94
CA ILE A 82 -1.98 -24.12 4.97
C ILE A 82 -1.10 -24.11 3.70
N PRO A 83 0.24 -24.24 3.82
CA PRO A 83 1.19 -24.03 2.73
C PRO A 83 1.25 -25.23 1.75
N ILE A 84 0.10 -25.66 1.24
CA ILE A 84 -0.02 -26.76 0.26
C ILE A 84 -0.15 -26.16 -1.13
N ASN A 85 0.85 -26.34 -1.98
CA ASN A 85 0.84 -25.84 -3.36
C ASN A 85 0.19 -26.82 -4.34
N LEU A 86 -1.12 -27.03 -4.21
CA LEU A 86 -1.91 -27.84 -5.16
C LEU A 86 -2.94 -26.98 -5.90
N PRO A 87 -3.27 -27.27 -7.16
CA PRO A 87 -4.31 -26.54 -7.89
C PRO A 87 -5.60 -26.43 -7.09
N GLY A 88 -6.15 -25.22 -6.98
CA GLY A 88 -7.39 -24.96 -6.24
C GLY A 88 -7.22 -24.68 -4.74
N THR A 89 -6.02 -24.84 -4.17
CA THR A 89 -5.74 -24.44 -2.79
C THR A 89 -5.59 -22.91 -2.65
N PRO A 90 -5.87 -22.33 -1.46
CA PRO A 90 -5.61 -20.91 -1.20
C PRO A 90 -4.15 -20.53 -1.43
N PHE A 91 -3.19 -21.36 -0.97
CA PHE A 91 -1.76 -21.09 -1.15
C PHE A 91 -1.36 -21.08 -2.63
N ASN A 92 -1.84 -22.02 -3.46
CA ASN A 92 -1.59 -21.98 -4.91
C ASN A 92 -2.17 -20.74 -5.58
N ARG A 93 -3.39 -20.31 -5.18
CA ARG A 93 -3.99 -19.07 -5.70
C ARG A 93 -3.17 -17.85 -5.31
N ALA A 94 -2.70 -17.77 -4.06
CA ALA A 94 -1.85 -16.69 -3.60
C ALA A 94 -0.50 -16.64 -4.33
N ILE A 95 0.12 -17.79 -4.64
CA ILE A 95 1.33 -17.82 -5.49
C ILE A 95 1.03 -17.19 -6.85
N LYS A 96 -0.06 -17.57 -7.52
CA LYS A 96 -0.45 -17.00 -8.82
C LYS A 96 -0.72 -15.50 -8.74
N ALA A 97 -1.44 -15.08 -7.70
CA ALA A 97 -1.74 -13.66 -7.46
C ALA A 97 -0.46 -12.85 -7.20
N SER A 98 0.47 -13.37 -6.38
CA SER A 98 1.76 -12.72 -6.15
C SER A 98 2.59 -12.57 -7.42
N ASN A 99 2.56 -13.56 -8.32
CA ASN A 99 3.25 -13.48 -9.60
C ASN A 99 2.63 -12.43 -10.53
N PHE A 100 1.31 -12.31 -10.54
CA PHE A 100 0.61 -11.25 -11.26
C PHE A 100 1.01 -9.86 -10.73
N ILE A 101 0.93 -9.65 -9.42
CA ILE A 101 1.27 -8.36 -8.80
C ILE A 101 2.73 -8.01 -9.04
N ARG A 102 3.66 -8.97 -8.92
CA ARG A 102 5.08 -8.76 -9.25
C ARG A 102 5.27 -8.27 -10.68
N LYS A 103 4.55 -8.84 -11.64
CA LYS A 103 4.63 -8.42 -13.04
C LYS A 103 4.19 -6.97 -13.23
N GLU A 104 3.08 -6.58 -12.60
CA GLU A 104 2.58 -5.20 -12.63
C GLU A 104 3.56 -4.24 -11.95
N LEU A 105 4.10 -4.60 -10.78
CA LEU A 105 5.12 -3.81 -10.08
C LEU A 105 6.38 -3.62 -10.93
N VAL A 106 6.86 -4.67 -11.62
CA VAL A 106 8.01 -4.55 -12.53
C VAL A 106 7.70 -3.59 -13.67
N ALA A 107 6.49 -3.57 -14.21
CA ALA A 107 6.10 -2.60 -15.24
C ALA A 107 6.15 -1.16 -14.69
N ILE A 108 5.62 -0.93 -13.49
CA ILE A 108 5.68 0.37 -12.80
C ILE A 108 7.13 0.78 -12.56
N ILE A 109 7.99 -0.14 -12.08
CA ILE A 109 9.42 0.11 -11.84
C ILE A 109 10.13 0.54 -13.12
N LYS A 110 9.89 -0.16 -14.22
CA LYS A 110 10.49 0.15 -15.53
C LYS A 110 10.05 1.52 -16.03
N GLN A 111 8.76 1.82 -15.94
CA GLN A 111 8.25 3.13 -16.32
C GLN A 111 8.86 4.23 -15.45
N ARG A 112 8.95 4.01 -14.13
CA ARG A 112 9.56 4.98 -13.21
C ARG A 112 11.01 5.29 -13.55
N LYS A 113 11.80 4.29 -13.98
CA LYS A 113 13.19 4.51 -14.43
C LYS A 113 13.24 5.46 -15.62
N ILE A 114 12.33 5.30 -16.59
CA ILE A 114 12.23 6.19 -17.75
C ILE A 114 11.86 7.61 -17.29
N ASP A 115 10.83 7.73 -16.46
CA ASP A 115 10.35 9.02 -15.97
C ASP A 115 11.43 9.78 -15.18
N LEU A 116 12.27 9.07 -14.41
CA LEU A 116 13.41 9.66 -13.69
C LEU A 116 14.47 10.17 -14.67
N THR A 117 14.79 9.42 -15.72
CA THR A 117 15.75 9.85 -16.74
C THR A 117 15.26 11.04 -17.57
N GLU A 118 13.95 11.14 -17.77
CA GLU A 118 13.32 12.23 -18.53
C GLU A 118 12.95 13.45 -17.65
N GLY A 119 13.26 13.41 -16.35
CA GLY A 119 12.93 14.49 -15.40
C GLY A 119 11.43 14.64 -15.11
N LYS A 120 10.60 13.65 -15.48
CA LYS A 120 9.16 13.60 -15.20
C LYS A 120 8.83 13.10 -13.79
N ALA A 121 9.80 12.48 -13.13
CA ALA A 121 9.70 11.93 -11.79
C ALA A 121 10.76 12.55 -10.86
N SER A 122 10.39 12.78 -9.60
CA SER A 122 11.35 13.15 -8.55
C SER A 122 11.95 11.92 -7.87
N ASP A 123 13.20 12.08 -7.44
CA ASP A 123 13.98 11.19 -6.60
C ASP A 123 13.37 10.90 -5.22
N SER A 124 12.53 11.81 -4.72
CA SER A 124 12.00 11.78 -3.35
C SER A 124 10.47 11.68 -3.27
N GLN A 125 9.81 11.40 -4.39
CA GLN A 125 8.35 11.37 -4.48
C GLN A 125 7.72 10.18 -3.72
N ASP A 126 8.38 9.02 -3.70
CA ASP A 126 7.89 7.79 -3.05
C ASP A 126 9.02 6.79 -2.76
N ILE A 127 8.66 5.66 -2.14
CA ILE A 127 9.60 4.56 -1.83
C ILE A 127 10.29 4.03 -3.08
N LEU A 128 9.53 3.84 -4.16
CA LEU A 128 10.07 3.28 -5.39
C LEU A 128 11.22 4.12 -5.94
N SER A 129 11.05 5.45 -6.04
CA SER A 129 12.13 6.35 -6.45
C SER A 129 13.35 6.21 -5.54
N HIS A 130 13.14 6.18 -4.22
CA HIS A 130 14.24 5.98 -3.29
C HIS A 130 14.94 4.62 -3.47
N MET A 131 14.19 3.53 -3.70
CA MET A 131 14.73 2.19 -3.96
C MET A 131 15.55 2.11 -5.24
N LEU A 132 15.14 2.83 -6.28
CA LEU A 132 15.88 2.91 -7.55
C LEU A 132 17.21 3.66 -7.44
N LEU A 133 17.27 4.66 -6.54
CA LEU A 133 18.42 5.55 -6.41
C LEU A 133 19.36 5.18 -5.26
N THR A 134 19.00 4.20 -4.43
CA THR A 134 19.84 3.74 -3.32
C THR A 134 20.69 2.55 -3.75
N SER A 135 22.01 2.72 -3.73
CA SER A 135 22.98 1.64 -3.86
C SER A 135 23.32 1.03 -2.49
N ASP A 136 23.88 -0.18 -2.52
CA ASP A 136 24.52 -0.78 -1.35
C ASP A 136 25.92 -0.20 -1.08
N GLU A 137 26.59 -0.73 -0.05
CA GLU A 137 27.93 -0.28 0.37
C GLU A 137 29.00 -0.46 -0.71
N ASN A 138 28.76 -1.32 -1.70
CA ASN A 138 29.65 -1.58 -2.82
C ASN A 138 29.23 -0.79 -4.08
N GLY A 139 28.25 0.10 -3.98
CA GLY A 139 27.72 0.87 -5.10
C GLY A 139 26.77 0.08 -6.02
N LYS A 140 26.33 -1.12 -5.63
CA LYS A 140 25.42 -1.93 -6.44
C LYS A 140 23.96 -1.53 -6.18
N PHE A 141 23.21 -1.26 -7.25
CA PHE A 141 21.77 -0.98 -7.21
C PHE A 141 20.94 -2.27 -7.16
N MET A 142 19.74 -2.20 -6.59
CA MET A 142 18.82 -3.34 -6.51
C MET A 142 18.26 -3.72 -7.89
N HIS A 143 18.07 -5.02 -8.11
CA HIS A 143 17.40 -5.52 -9.31
C HIS A 143 15.89 -5.24 -9.23
N GLU A 144 15.24 -5.08 -10.38
CA GLU A 144 13.82 -4.72 -10.46
C GLU A 144 12.92 -5.74 -9.73
N LEU A 145 13.22 -7.03 -9.83
CA LEU A 145 12.49 -8.06 -9.10
C LEU A 145 12.64 -7.93 -7.57
N ASP A 146 13.83 -7.62 -7.08
CA ASP A 146 14.06 -7.40 -5.64
C ASP A 146 13.29 -6.19 -5.13
N ILE A 147 13.20 -5.13 -5.95
CA ILE A 147 12.41 -3.93 -5.64
C ILE A 147 10.92 -4.30 -5.60
N ALA A 148 10.43 -5.04 -6.61
CA ALA A 148 9.05 -5.50 -6.66
C ALA A 148 8.66 -6.33 -5.43
N ASP A 149 9.52 -7.27 -5.01
CA ASP A 149 9.28 -8.09 -3.81
C ASP A 149 9.24 -7.24 -2.52
N LYS A 150 10.10 -6.23 -2.42
CA LYS A 150 10.10 -5.32 -1.26
C LYS A 150 8.84 -4.46 -1.23
N ILE A 151 8.43 -3.90 -2.36
CA ILE A 151 7.19 -3.13 -2.46
C ILE A 151 5.98 -3.99 -2.14
N LEU A 152 5.94 -5.23 -2.65
CA LEU A 152 4.86 -6.17 -2.32
C LEU A 152 4.78 -6.45 -0.82
N GLY A 153 5.93 -6.69 -0.17
CA GLY A 153 5.99 -6.86 1.28
C GLY A 153 5.52 -5.63 2.06
N LEU A 154 5.83 -4.41 1.57
CA LEU A 154 5.36 -3.17 2.17
C LEU A 154 3.86 -2.98 2.01
N LEU A 155 3.30 -3.28 0.83
CA LEU A 155 1.86 -3.25 0.60
C LEU A 155 1.13 -4.20 1.56
N ILE A 156 1.62 -5.42 1.75
CA ILE A 156 1.11 -6.39 2.75
C ILE A 156 1.14 -5.80 4.16
N GLY A 157 2.30 -5.31 4.59
CA GLY A 157 2.46 -4.80 5.95
C GLY A 157 1.63 -3.54 6.24
N GLY A 158 1.54 -2.63 5.26
CA GLY A 158 0.91 -1.31 5.42
C GLY A 158 -0.61 -1.29 5.22
N HIS A 159 -1.19 -2.29 4.54
CA HIS A 159 -2.61 -2.31 4.24
C HIS A 159 -3.44 -3.03 5.32
N ASP A 160 -3.21 -4.33 5.53
CA ASP A 160 -4.13 -5.15 6.35
C ASP A 160 -4.17 -4.66 7.80
N THR A 161 -3.00 -4.40 8.39
CA THR A 161 -2.89 -3.96 9.79
C THR A 161 -3.53 -2.59 10.03
N ALA A 162 -3.30 -1.64 9.11
CA ALA A 162 -3.89 -0.30 9.18
C ALA A 162 -5.41 -0.35 8.99
N SER A 163 -5.91 -1.20 8.07
CA SER A 163 -7.34 -1.34 7.82
C SER A 163 -8.10 -1.83 9.05
N SER A 164 -7.53 -2.82 9.76
CA SER A 164 -8.07 -3.31 11.02
C SER A 164 -8.04 -2.24 12.11
N ALA A 165 -6.92 -1.52 12.25
CA ALA A 165 -6.81 -0.44 13.23
C ALA A 165 -7.86 0.66 13.02
N CYS A 166 -8.01 1.17 11.79
CA CYS A 166 -9.04 2.15 11.45
C CYS A 166 -10.45 1.65 11.78
N THR A 167 -10.73 0.38 11.46
CA THR A 167 -12.04 -0.24 11.74
C THR A 167 -12.33 -0.31 13.23
N PHE A 168 -11.35 -0.73 14.03
CA PHE A 168 -11.51 -0.80 15.49
C PHE A 168 -11.61 0.58 16.13
N ILE A 169 -10.91 1.59 15.61
CA ILE A 169 -11.05 2.97 16.09
C ILE A 169 -12.50 3.42 15.93
N VAL A 170 -13.09 3.26 14.75
CA VAL A 170 -14.49 3.64 14.51
C VAL A 170 -15.45 2.85 15.42
N LYS A 171 -15.23 1.54 15.56
CA LYS A 171 -16.04 0.69 16.45
C LYS A 171 -15.99 1.19 17.90
N TYR A 172 -14.80 1.41 18.44
CA TYR A 172 -14.66 1.78 19.86
C TYR A 172 -15.12 3.20 20.15
N LEU A 173 -14.93 4.13 19.21
CA LEU A 173 -15.50 5.47 19.34
C LEU A 173 -17.03 5.44 19.35
N ALA A 174 -17.66 4.58 18.55
CA ALA A 174 -19.11 4.43 18.55
C ALA A 174 -19.66 3.74 19.82
N GLU A 175 -18.92 2.78 20.39
CA GLU A 175 -19.34 2.03 21.59
C GLU A 175 -19.02 2.75 22.91
N LEU A 176 -18.13 3.75 22.91
CA LEU A 176 -17.67 4.45 24.10
C LEU A 176 -17.84 5.99 23.96
N PRO A 177 -19.05 6.53 24.16
CA PRO A 177 -19.35 7.95 23.97
C PRO A 177 -18.46 8.89 24.77
N ASP A 178 -18.14 8.56 26.03
CA ASP A 178 -17.26 9.38 26.87
C ASP A 178 -15.85 9.55 26.26
N ILE A 179 -15.38 8.57 25.48
CA ILE A 179 -14.10 8.65 24.75
C ILE A 179 -14.27 9.47 23.47
N TYR A 180 -15.38 9.28 22.75
CA TYR A 180 -15.69 10.07 21.57
C TYR A 180 -15.74 11.57 21.89
N ASP A 181 -16.43 11.95 22.95
CA ASP A 181 -16.57 13.34 23.42
C ASP A 181 -15.24 13.94 23.89
N GLY A 182 -14.24 13.12 24.22
CA GLY A 182 -12.90 13.58 24.59
C GLY A 182 -11.95 13.83 23.40
N VAL A 183 -12.29 13.33 22.22
CA VAL A 183 -11.51 13.49 20.98
C VAL A 183 -12.03 14.63 20.12
N TYR A 184 -13.34 14.89 20.16
CA TYR A 184 -14.02 15.97 19.46
C TYR A 184 -13.98 17.28 20.26
#